data_AF-A0A7Y4QP67-F1
#
_entry.id   AF-A0A7Y4QP67-F1
#
_cell.length_a   1.000
_cell.length_b   1.000
_cell.length_c   1.000
_cell.angle_alpha   90.00
_cell.angle_beta   90.00
_cell.angle_gamma   90.00
#
_symmetry.space_group_name_H-M   'P 1'
#
loop_
_entity.id
_entity.type
_entity.pdbx_description
1 polymer ?
#
loop_
_entity_poly.entity_id
_entity_poly.type
_entity_poly.pdbx_seq_one_letter_code
_entity_poly.pdbx_strand_id
1 'polypeptide(L)'
;MTNRVQPWSPSRFASLLLCVFASISGLLCAEPLVIPLWPEGVPGQKASFTPEVEFDGRFTNVHNPTLTMYAPEVAKSTGVAVVFSPGGGYARVGNGKGDARWLNSLGITAFVLKYRLDNYGHPAPLQDVLRAVRIVRSRAAEFGVRLDRIGVMGGSAGGHLSACAATLWDSTEGKTGHALDAVSARPDFAALIYPVVTMEDSFVHKGSRRALFGDNPTPEQIQLLSIENQVRSNCPPFFLVATMADKSVPVENSLRLYQALRNKGVPAEMHTYAAGGHGDSRNPQNGPTARWPERCEEWLRFNNWLTPEVHDFTRWEKEISIMEESDKTNAQPKGAALFIGSSTIRMWKSLAQDFPQTPVINRGFGGSEIVDSTHFAERLIFPHAPKQIFIRAGGNDLHAGKSPDQVFADFKDFVARVHARLPETEINFISLSPSVARWPEAARERSLNGMVADFAKGKPRVKYLNVADVSLDANGQPRPELFISDKLHFNAEGYKLLAERVRPAVQRVQK
;
A
#
# COMPACT_ATOMS: atom_id res chain seq x y z
N MET A 1 -13.87 80.46 -45.51
CA MET A 1 -13.01 79.27 -45.29
C MET A 1 -13.85 78.25 -44.55
N THR A 2 -14.50 77.35 -45.27
CA THR A 2 -15.61 76.54 -44.76
C THR A 2 -15.52 75.12 -45.30
N ASN A 3 -15.85 74.15 -44.41
CA ASN A 3 -16.44 72.84 -44.70
C ASN A 3 -15.52 71.81 -45.41
N ARG A 4 -15.56 70.47 -45.20
CA ARG A 4 -16.56 69.53 -44.65
C ARG A 4 -15.97 68.09 -44.72
N VAL A 5 -16.53 67.14 -43.92
CA VAL A 5 -16.88 65.72 -44.28
C VAL A 5 -15.71 64.72 -44.49
N GLN A 6 -15.69 63.43 -44.12
CA GLN A 6 -16.45 62.47 -43.27
C GLN A 6 -15.54 61.20 -43.09
N PRO A 7 -15.88 60.22 -42.23
CA PRO A 7 -15.04 59.06 -41.90
C PRO A 7 -15.34 57.80 -42.73
N TRP A 8 -14.36 56.88 -42.85
CA TRP A 8 -14.53 55.52 -43.36
C TRP A 8 -13.72 54.50 -42.54
N SER A 9 -14.37 53.39 -42.18
CA SER A 9 -13.81 52.08 -41.83
C SER A 9 -14.55 51.05 -42.71
N PRO A 10 -14.23 49.73 -42.80
CA PRO A 10 -13.21 48.93 -42.08
C PRO A 10 -12.50 47.86 -42.98
N SER A 11 -11.71 46.99 -42.32
CA SER A 11 -11.56 45.53 -42.54
C SER A 11 -10.21 44.93 -43.01
N ARG A 12 -9.58 44.25 -42.03
CA ARG A 12 -9.04 42.88 -42.02
C ARG A 12 -8.12 42.42 -43.16
N PHE A 13 -6.84 42.28 -42.82
CA PHE A 13 -5.98 41.21 -43.35
C PHE A 13 -5.27 40.49 -42.19
N ALA A 14 -5.33 39.16 -42.25
CA ALA A 14 -4.74 38.22 -41.30
C ALA A 14 -3.26 37.99 -41.61
N SER A 15 -2.43 37.86 -40.57
CA SER A 15 -1.09 37.28 -40.68
C SER A 15 -0.87 36.25 -39.58
N LEU A 16 -0.56 35.05 -40.05
CA LEU A 16 -0.16 33.83 -39.35
C LEU A 16 0.91 34.08 -38.27
N LEU A 17 0.68 33.57 -37.07
CA LEU A 17 1.71 33.41 -36.04
C LEU A 17 1.89 31.91 -35.76
N LEU A 18 3.04 31.40 -36.19
CA LEU A 18 3.53 30.05 -35.94
C LEU A 18 3.72 29.85 -34.43
N CYS A 19 2.90 29.00 -33.81
CA CYS A 19 3.13 28.56 -32.43
C CYS A 19 4.13 27.39 -32.42
N VAL A 20 5.37 27.67 -32.01
CA VAL A 20 6.34 26.65 -31.62
C VAL A 20 5.96 26.17 -30.21
N PHE A 21 5.29 25.01 -30.12
CA PHE A 21 5.15 24.30 -28.85
C PHE A 21 6.46 23.54 -28.56
N ALA A 22 7.36 24.17 -27.82
CA ALA A 22 8.44 23.45 -27.14
C ALA A 22 7.85 22.77 -25.90
N SER A 23 7.62 21.46 -25.98
CA SER A 23 7.22 20.63 -24.85
C SER A 23 8.40 20.47 -23.89
N ILE A 24 8.51 21.35 -22.91
CA ILE A 24 9.39 21.13 -21.75
C ILE A 24 8.66 20.14 -20.84
N SER A 25 8.92 18.85 -21.03
CA SER A 25 8.58 17.80 -20.08
C SER A 25 9.50 17.90 -18.87
N GLY A 26 9.28 18.92 -18.03
CA GLY A 26 9.85 18.94 -16.69
C GLY A 26 9.13 17.89 -15.85
N LEU A 27 9.81 16.80 -15.49
CA LEU A 27 9.42 16.01 -14.32
C LEU A 27 9.51 16.94 -13.10
N LEU A 28 8.39 17.55 -12.73
CA LEU A 28 8.21 18.06 -11.38
C LEU A 28 8.23 16.83 -10.46
N CYS A 29 9.33 16.60 -9.76
CA CYS A 29 9.31 15.74 -8.58
C CYS A 29 8.31 16.36 -7.61
N ALA A 30 7.16 15.70 -7.41
CA ALA A 30 6.22 16.08 -6.37
C ALA A 30 6.97 16.14 -5.03
N GLU A 31 6.71 17.19 -4.24
CA GLU A 31 7.25 17.26 -2.88
C GLU A 31 6.80 16.02 -2.07
N PRO A 32 7.66 15.47 -1.21
CA PRO A 32 7.31 14.30 -0.43
C PRO A 32 6.14 14.63 0.51
N LEU A 33 5.16 13.73 0.61
CA LEU A 33 3.98 13.90 1.48
C LEU A 33 4.43 13.97 2.95
N VAL A 34 4.17 15.09 3.61
CA VAL A 34 4.45 15.29 5.05
C VAL A 34 3.16 15.16 5.84
N ILE A 35 3.14 14.25 6.82
CA ILE A 35 1.97 13.93 7.63
C ILE A 35 2.22 14.35 9.08
N PRO A 36 1.45 15.29 9.66
CA PRO A 36 1.48 15.56 11.09
C PRO A 36 1.07 14.32 11.88
N LEU A 37 1.81 13.94 12.95
CA LEU A 37 1.44 12.78 13.76
C LEU A 37 0.18 13.04 14.63
N TRP A 38 0.03 14.29 15.07
CA TRP A 38 -0.98 14.72 16.03
C TRP A 38 -1.79 15.90 15.48
N PRO A 39 -2.57 15.72 14.39
CA PRO A 39 -3.46 16.77 13.89
C PRO A 39 -4.49 17.24 14.94
N GLU A 40 -4.78 16.40 15.95
CA GLU A 40 -5.65 16.71 17.08
C GLU A 40 -4.97 17.48 18.23
N GLY A 41 -3.66 17.75 18.13
CA GLY A 41 -2.86 18.41 19.16
C GLY A 41 -1.79 17.50 19.76
N VAL A 42 -0.58 18.03 19.94
CA VAL A 42 0.60 17.25 20.36
C VAL A 42 0.50 16.90 21.85
N PRO A 43 0.59 15.63 22.26
CA PRO A 43 0.52 15.23 23.66
C PRO A 43 1.59 15.92 24.51
N GLY A 44 1.23 16.51 25.65
CA GLY A 44 2.21 17.17 26.54
C GLY A 44 2.89 18.40 25.92
N GLN A 45 2.29 19.02 24.91
CA GLN A 45 2.82 20.26 24.32
C GLN A 45 3.01 21.35 25.38
N LYS A 46 4.19 21.96 25.38
CA LYS A 46 4.52 23.06 26.28
C LYS A 46 3.83 24.35 25.81
N ALA A 47 3.35 25.17 26.74
CA ALA A 47 2.70 26.44 26.43
C ALA A 47 3.66 27.47 25.78
N SER A 48 4.96 27.37 26.09
CA SER A 48 6.03 28.15 25.48
C SER A 48 7.23 27.24 25.25
N PHE A 49 7.90 27.41 24.12
CA PHE A 49 9.04 26.60 23.74
C PHE A 49 9.99 27.33 22.79
N THR A 50 11.25 26.92 22.82
CA THR A 50 12.26 27.33 21.85
C THR A 50 11.89 26.81 20.47
N PRO A 51 11.97 27.63 19.40
CA PRO A 51 11.66 27.17 18.05
C PRO A 51 12.48 25.95 17.60
N GLU A 52 11.86 25.13 16.74
CA GLU A 52 12.56 24.06 16.01
C GLU A 52 13.68 24.68 15.16
N VAL A 53 14.86 24.05 15.17
CA VAL A 53 16.01 24.47 14.37
C VAL A 53 16.39 23.36 13.42
N GLU A 54 16.51 23.67 12.13
CA GLU A 54 17.14 22.81 11.13
C GLU A 54 18.56 23.29 10.84
N PHE A 55 19.53 22.37 10.93
CA PHE A 55 20.93 22.61 10.57
C PHE A 55 21.54 21.34 9.98
N ASP A 56 22.15 21.45 8.81
CA ASP A 56 22.84 20.35 8.12
C ASP A 56 21.96 19.08 7.98
N GLY A 57 20.69 19.28 7.62
CA GLY A 57 19.71 18.21 7.46
C GLY A 57 19.35 17.48 8.77
N ARG A 58 19.53 18.13 9.92
CA ARG A 58 19.14 17.64 11.24
C ARG A 58 18.23 18.65 11.93
N PHE A 59 17.31 18.16 12.74
CA PHE A 59 16.33 18.95 13.48
C PHE A 59 16.58 18.84 14.98
N THR A 60 16.46 19.95 15.71
CA THR A 60 16.43 20.03 17.18
C THR A 60 15.17 20.76 17.64
N ASN A 61 14.79 20.63 18.92
CA ASN A 61 13.57 21.23 19.48
C ASN A 61 12.31 20.87 18.68
N VAL A 62 12.12 19.59 18.35
CA VAL A 62 10.95 19.14 17.60
C VAL A 62 9.72 19.27 18.48
N HIS A 63 8.78 20.13 18.09
CA HIS A 63 7.50 20.35 18.78
C HIS A 63 6.32 19.76 18.02
N ASN A 64 6.41 19.70 16.69
CA ASN A 64 5.39 19.18 15.80
C ASN A 64 5.99 17.97 15.07
N PRO A 65 5.88 16.76 15.63
CA PRO A 65 6.47 15.59 15.01
C PRO A 65 5.68 15.20 13.74
N THR A 66 6.41 14.75 12.73
CA THR A 66 5.88 14.47 11.40
C THR A 66 6.38 13.14 10.88
N LEU A 67 5.64 12.58 9.93
CA LEU A 67 6.01 11.43 9.14
C LEU A 67 6.11 11.86 7.67
N THR A 68 7.31 11.80 7.09
CA THR A 68 7.54 12.16 5.69
C THR A 68 7.58 10.89 4.84
N MET A 69 6.64 10.75 3.91
CA MET A 69 6.53 9.58 3.04
C MET A 69 7.40 9.76 1.79
N TYR A 70 8.19 8.72 1.49
CA TYR A 70 8.92 8.54 0.25
C TYR A 70 8.44 7.23 -0.37
N ALA A 71 7.75 7.31 -1.49
CA ALA A 71 7.24 6.14 -2.21
C ALA A 71 8.25 5.67 -3.27
N PRO A 72 8.36 4.34 -3.50
CA PRO A 72 9.11 3.81 -4.63
C PRO A 72 8.38 4.13 -5.95
N GLU A 73 9.02 3.85 -7.08
CA GLU A 73 8.32 3.78 -8.37
C GLU A 73 7.18 2.77 -8.27
N VAL A 74 5.99 3.12 -8.78
CA VAL A 74 4.78 2.27 -8.68
C VAL A 74 5.04 0.85 -9.19
N ALA A 75 5.76 0.71 -10.30
CA ALA A 75 6.10 -0.58 -10.91
C ALA A 75 7.06 -1.45 -10.06
N LYS A 76 7.75 -0.86 -9.08
CA LYS A 76 8.66 -1.55 -8.16
C LYS A 76 8.04 -1.77 -6.78
N SER A 77 6.85 -1.22 -6.51
CA SER A 77 6.25 -1.28 -5.18
C SER A 77 5.99 -2.73 -4.76
N THR A 78 6.49 -3.10 -3.58
CA THR A 78 6.33 -4.41 -2.95
C THR A 78 5.11 -4.45 -2.01
N GLY A 79 4.49 -3.30 -1.75
CA GLY A 79 3.49 -3.13 -0.70
C GLY A 79 4.06 -3.15 0.72
N VAL A 80 5.38 -3.21 0.90
CA VAL A 80 6.04 -3.08 2.21
C VAL A 80 6.15 -1.61 2.61
N ALA A 81 5.94 -1.31 3.89
CA ALA A 81 6.31 -0.04 4.49
C ALA A 81 7.36 -0.19 5.58
N VAL A 82 8.21 0.82 5.71
CA VAL A 82 9.15 0.95 6.83
C VAL A 82 9.01 2.33 7.46
N VAL A 83 8.67 2.37 8.75
CA VAL A 83 8.81 3.57 9.57
C VAL A 83 10.27 3.68 10.00
N PHE A 84 10.99 4.62 9.39
CA PHE A 84 12.40 4.87 9.67
C PHE A 84 12.56 5.94 10.74
N SER A 85 13.20 5.59 11.86
CA SER A 85 13.57 6.49 12.96
C SER A 85 15.06 6.85 12.86
N PRO A 86 15.41 8.06 12.40
CA PRO A 86 16.80 8.49 12.29
C PRO A 86 17.45 8.62 13.68
N GLY A 87 18.77 8.44 13.75
CA GLY A 87 19.54 8.65 14.97
C GLY A 87 19.77 10.13 15.33
N GLY A 88 20.45 10.34 16.45
CA GLY A 88 20.83 11.68 16.95
C GLY A 88 20.80 11.84 18.47
N GLY A 89 20.85 10.73 19.21
CA GLY A 89 20.99 10.75 20.67
C GLY A 89 19.77 11.29 21.42
N TYR A 90 18.59 11.32 20.80
CA TYR A 90 17.39 12.01 21.30
C TYR A 90 17.56 13.53 21.51
N ALA A 91 18.68 14.14 21.15
CA ALA A 91 18.87 15.60 21.21
C ALA A 91 18.71 16.26 19.81
N ARG A 92 18.76 15.45 18.75
CA ARG A 92 18.52 15.83 17.36
C ARG A 92 18.02 14.62 16.58
N VAL A 93 17.47 14.87 15.40
CA VAL A 93 17.04 13.82 14.45
C VAL A 93 17.41 14.20 13.02
N GLY A 94 17.99 13.27 12.27
CA GLY A 94 18.34 13.50 10.86
C GLY A 94 17.14 13.48 9.92
N ASN A 95 17.29 14.01 8.70
CA ASN A 95 16.23 14.03 7.68
C ASN A 95 15.93 12.67 7.02
N GLY A 96 16.76 11.64 7.25
CA GLY A 96 16.57 10.26 6.76
C GLY A 96 16.49 10.07 5.25
N LYS A 97 16.78 11.10 4.43
CA LYS A 97 16.56 11.06 2.96
C LYS A 97 17.39 9.98 2.27
N GLY A 98 18.60 9.73 2.74
CA GLY A 98 19.48 8.68 2.19
C GLY A 98 18.92 7.28 2.42
N ASP A 99 18.47 6.99 3.64
CA ASP A 99 17.84 5.72 4.01
C ASP A 99 16.53 5.49 3.27
N ALA A 100 15.70 6.53 3.16
CA ALA A 100 14.46 6.46 2.40
C ALA A 100 14.70 6.10 0.93
N ARG A 101 15.69 6.74 0.28
CA ARG A 101 16.06 6.41 -1.11
C ARG A 101 16.54 4.96 -1.27
N TRP A 102 17.34 4.47 -0.33
CA TRP A 102 17.77 3.07 -0.35
C TRP A 102 16.58 2.11 -0.21
N LEU A 103 15.69 2.33 0.76
CA LEU A 103 14.46 1.55 0.91
C LEU A 103 13.59 1.60 -0.36
N ASN A 104 13.43 2.78 -0.97
CA ASN A 104 12.69 2.93 -2.23
C ASN A 104 13.31 2.13 -3.39
N SER A 105 14.65 2.01 -3.46
CA SER A 105 15.29 1.18 -4.48
C SER A 105 14.97 -0.32 -4.33
N LEU A 106 14.54 -0.75 -3.14
CA LEU A 106 14.05 -2.10 -2.86
C LEU A 106 12.54 -2.25 -3.08
N GLY A 107 11.86 -1.19 -3.53
CA GLY A 107 10.40 -1.21 -3.70
C GLY A 107 9.62 -1.03 -2.40
N ILE A 108 10.25 -0.51 -1.35
CA ILE A 108 9.62 -0.26 -0.03
C ILE A 108 9.16 1.19 0.05
N THR A 109 7.96 1.44 0.58
CA THR A 109 7.50 2.78 0.97
C THR A 109 8.12 3.17 2.30
N ALA A 110 8.97 4.19 2.30
CA ALA A 110 9.66 4.66 3.49
C ALA A 110 8.92 5.82 4.14
N PHE A 111 8.80 5.79 5.46
CA PHE A 111 8.19 6.84 6.26
C PHE A 111 9.22 7.34 7.26
N VAL A 112 9.85 8.47 6.98
CA VAL A 112 10.87 9.04 7.87
C VAL A 112 10.19 9.80 9.02
N LEU A 113 10.46 9.35 10.23
CA LEU A 113 9.89 9.90 11.46
C LEU A 113 10.77 11.04 12.00
N LYS A 114 10.22 12.26 12.04
CA LYS A 114 10.75 13.37 12.85
C LYS A 114 10.01 13.35 14.20
N TYR A 115 10.62 12.75 15.21
CA TYR A 115 10.05 12.54 16.55
C TYR A 115 10.50 13.60 17.55
N ARG A 116 9.73 13.78 18.64
CA ARG A 116 10.06 14.67 19.76
C ARG A 116 11.31 14.19 20.51
N LEU A 117 12.06 15.13 21.10
CA LEU A 117 13.43 14.94 21.55
C LEU A 117 13.56 15.21 23.06
N ASP A 118 14.77 15.51 23.53
CA ASP A 118 15.13 15.87 24.91
C ASP A 118 14.31 17.03 25.50
N ASN A 119 13.83 17.94 24.64
CA ASN A 119 12.91 18.99 25.00
C ASN A 119 11.55 18.45 25.51
N TYR A 120 11.25 17.16 25.34
CA TYR A 120 10.09 16.48 25.95
C TYR A 120 10.48 15.29 26.84
N GLY A 121 11.50 14.53 26.44
CA GLY A 121 11.87 13.29 27.12
C GLY A 121 10.82 12.19 26.97
N HIS A 122 11.03 11.07 27.65
CA HIS A 122 10.08 9.97 27.70
C HIS A 122 8.77 10.39 28.43
N PRO A 123 7.55 10.01 27.94
CA PRO A 123 7.26 9.03 26.89
C PRO A 123 7.05 9.61 25.48
N ALA A 124 7.35 10.88 25.23
CA ALA A 124 7.01 11.54 23.97
C ALA A 124 7.56 10.83 22.71
N PRO A 125 8.85 10.42 22.63
CA PRO A 125 9.35 9.66 21.48
C PRO A 125 8.61 8.33 21.28
N LEU A 126 8.32 7.60 22.37
CA LEU A 126 7.59 6.33 22.31
C LEU A 126 6.19 6.52 21.71
N GLN A 127 5.47 7.54 22.17
CA GLN A 127 4.17 7.89 21.61
C GLN A 127 4.27 8.20 20.12
N ASP A 128 5.29 8.95 19.69
CA ASP A 128 5.47 9.34 18.29
C ASP A 128 5.72 8.14 17.37
N VAL A 129 6.61 7.21 17.75
CA VAL A 129 6.89 6.04 16.90
C VAL A 129 5.70 5.08 16.83
N LEU A 130 4.99 4.87 17.94
CA LEU A 130 3.80 4.02 17.95
C LEU A 130 2.66 4.66 17.16
N ARG A 131 2.50 5.99 17.27
CA ARG A 131 1.57 6.76 16.45
C ARG A 131 1.90 6.67 14.96
N ALA A 132 3.18 6.73 14.59
CA ALA A 132 3.62 6.58 13.21
C ALA A 132 3.23 5.22 12.63
N VAL A 133 3.48 4.12 13.35
CA VAL A 133 3.06 2.77 12.91
C VAL A 133 1.53 2.69 12.78
N ARG A 134 0.78 3.26 13.73
CA ARG A 134 -0.69 3.32 13.69
C ARG A 134 -1.21 4.08 12.47
N ILE A 135 -0.61 5.23 12.12
CA ILE A 135 -0.97 6.03 10.95
C ILE A 135 -0.73 5.24 9.66
N VAL A 136 0.46 4.64 9.52
CA VAL A 136 0.80 3.83 8.34
C VAL A 136 -0.20 2.68 8.19
N ARG A 137 -0.54 2.01 9.31
CA ARG A 137 -1.51 0.91 9.31
C ARG A 137 -2.93 1.36 8.99
N SER A 138 -3.43 2.42 9.62
CA SER A 138 -4.81 2.89 9.41
C SER A 138 -5.05 3.43 8.01
N ARG A 139 -4.00 3.91 7.33
CA ARG A 139 -4.04 4.50 6.00
C ARG A 139 -3.30 3.64 4.96
N ALA A 140 -3.07 2.37 5.26
CA ALA A 140 -2.26 1.49 4.40
C ALA A 140 -2.77 1.44 2.94
N ALA A 141 -4.10 1.39 2.76
CA ALA A 141 -4.72 1.42 1.43
C ALA A 141 -4.40 2.71 0.64
N GLU A 142 -4.38 3.87 1.31
CA GLU A 142 -4.01 5.15 0.71
C GLU A 142 -2.54 5.16 0.26
N PHE A 143 -1.68 4.50 1.03
CA PHE A 143 -0.25 4.46 0.76
C PHE A 143 0.18 3.33 -0.18
N GLY A 144 -0.76 2.49 -0.64
CA GLY A 144 -0.44 1.29 -1.43
C GLY A 144 0.39 0.27 -0.64
N VAL A 145 0.21 0.23 0.68
CA VAL A 145 0.94 -0.60 1.65
C VAL A 145 0.02 -1.71 2.16
N ARG A 146 0.59 -2.87 2.48
CA ARG A 146 -0.13 -3.97 3.12
C ARG A 146 -0.11 -3.90 4.64
N LEU A 147 -1.22 -4.28 5.25
CA LEU A 147 -1.41 -4.23 6.72
C LEU A 147 -0.47 -5.17 7.50
N ASP A 148 0.01 -6.23 6.84
CA ASP A 148 0.86 -7.31 7.35
C ASP A 148 2.36 -7.14 6.98
N ARG A 149 2.75 -5.96 6.46
CA ARG A 149 4.13 -5.68 5.98
C ARG A 149 4.63 -4.29 6.38
N ILE A 150 4.39 -3.90 7.63
CA ILE A 150 4.78 -2.61 8.19
C ILE A 150 5.91 -2.83 9.19
N GLY A 151 7.15 -2.61 8.75
CA GLY A 151 8.34 -2.71 9.60
C GLY A 151 8.74 -1.39 10.24
N VAL A 152 9.65 -1.48 11.21
CA VAL A 152 10.37 -0.34 11.78
C VAL A 152 11.86 -0.49 11.54
N MET A 153 12.55 0.62 11.32
CA MET A 153 13.99 0.63 11.15
C MET A 153 14.60 1.86 11.82
N GLY A 154 15.79 1.74 12.41
CA GLY A 154 16.45 2.91 12.96
C GLY A 154 17.91 2.71 13.29
N GLY A 155 18.64 3.83 13.36
CA GLY A 155 20.06 3.87 13.70
C GLY A 155 20.33 4.52 15.06
N SER A 156 21.27 4.01 15.85
CA SER A 156 21.67 4.62 17.15
C SER A 156 20.47 4.81 18.09
N ALA A 157 20.19 6.03 18.57
CA ALA A 157 18.99 6.36 19.35
C ALA A 157 17.66 6.13 18.59
N GLY A 158 17.66 6.25 17.26
CA GLY A 158 16.51 5.86 16.45
C GLY A 158 16.36 4.34 16.35
N GLY A 159 17.46 3.60 16.47
CA GLY A 159 17.48 2.15 16.65
C GLY A 159 16.84 1.75 17.97
N HIS A 160 17.19 2.45 19.07
CA HIS A 160 16.49 2.30 20.35
C HIS A 160 14.99 2.55 20.20
N LEU A 161 14.60 3.66 19.58
CA LEU A 161 13.18 3.99 19.38
C LEU A 161 12.42 2.94 18.56
N SER A 162 13.05 2.40 17.52
CA SER A 162 12.48 1.33 16.70
C SER A 162 12.38 0.01 17.48
N ALA A 163 13.35 -0.26 18.36
CA ALA A 163 13.31 -1.40 19.28
C ALA A 163 12.19 -1.25 20.31
N CYS A 164 11.94 -0.03 20.84
CA CYS A 164 10.77 0.27 21.66
C CYS A 164 9.48 -0.05 20.89
N ALA A 165 9.35 0.40 19.64
CA ALA A 165 8.15 0.09 18.84
C ALA A 165 7.95 -1.42 18.66
N ALA A 166 9.03 -2.18 18.50
CA ALA A 166 8.98 -3.63 18.31
C ALA A 166 8.79 -4.45 19.59
N THR A 167 8.89 -3.86 20.78
CA THR A 167 8.79 -4.58 22.08
C THR A 167 7.66 -4.04 22.97
N LEU A 168 7.43 -2.72 22.94
CA LEU A 168 6.49 -1.96 23.76
C LEU A 168 5.26 -1.46 22.98
N TRP A 169 4.87 -2.11 21.88
CA TRP A 169 3.80 -1.64 20.99
C TRP A 169 2.42 -1.50 21.65
N ASP A 170 2.18 -2.24 22.73
CA ASP A 170 0.94 -2.25 23.52
C ASP A 170 1.10 -1.55 24.87
N SER A 171 2.26 -0.92 25.13
CA SER A 171 2.50 -0.16 26.36
C SER A 171 1.44 0.93 26.55
N THR A 172 0.97 1.07 27.78
CA THR A 172 0.03 2.11 28.18
C THR A 172 0.61 3.51 28.05
N GLU A 173 1.93 3.67 28.22
CA GLU A 173 2.60 4.96 28.03
C GLU A 173 2.61 5.43 26.57
N GLY A 174 2.48 4.48 25.64
CA GLY A 174 2.31 4.70 24.22
C GLY A 174 0.90 5.11 23.80
N LYS A 175 -0.05 5.17 24.74
CA LYS A 175 -1.44 5.60 24.51
C LYS A 175 -1.65 7.02 24.99
N THR A 176 -2.51 7.73 24.29
CA THR A 176 -2.83 9.16 24.48
C THR A 176 -4.31 9.41 24.73
N GLY A 177 -5.16 8.40 24.52
CA GLY A 177 -6.62 8.49 24.63
C GLY A 177 -7.32 8.86 23.32
N HIS A 178 -6.57 9.10 22.24
CA HIS A 178 -7.12 9.39 20.93
C HIS A 178 -7.57 8.13 20.18
N ALA A 179 -8.52 8.28 19.25
CA ALA A 179 -9.14 7.16 18.55
C ALA A 179 -8.16 6.20 17.87
N LEU A 180 -7.02 6.72 17.39
CA LEU A 180 -6.01 5.91 16.71
C LEU A 180 -5.31 4.90 17.65
N ASP A 181 -5.40 5.06 18.97
CA ASP A 181 -4.87 4.08 19.93
C ASP A 181 -5.55 2.71 19.84
N ALA A 182 -6.73 2.63 19.21
CA ALA A 182 -7.40 1.37 18.90
C ALA A 182 -6.71 0.59 17.75
N VAL A 183 -5.90 1.26 16.94
CA VAL A 183 -5.11 0.63 15.88
C VAL A 183 -3.87 0.00 16.51
N SER A 184 -3.57 -1.25 16.14
CA SER A 184 -2.34 -1.90 16.59
C SER A 184 -1.12 -1.07 16.17
N ALA A 185 -0.17 -0.91 17.10
CA ALA A 185 1.13 -0.30 16.83
C ALA A 185 2.26 -1.35 16.66
N ARG A 186 1.94 -2.65 16.66
CA ARG A 186 2.93 -3.72 16.53
C ARG A 186 3.54 -3.68 15.12
N PRO A 187 4.86 -3.55 14.92
CA PRO A 187 5.45 -3.73 13.59
C PRO A 187 5.57 -5.21 13.22
N ASP A 188 5.70 -5.49 11.93
CA ASP A 188 5.81 -6.85 11.39
C ASP A 188 7.26 -7.36 11.37
N PHE A 189 8.23 -6.43 11.37
CA PHE A 189 9.67 -6.69 11.48
C PHE A 189 10.44 -5.46 12.00
N ALA A 190 11.65 -5.66 12.51
CA ALA A 190 12.50 -4.59 13.02
C ALA A 190 13.95 -4.70 12.50
N ALA A 191 14.47 -3.64 11.89
CA ALA A 191 15.87 -3.56 11.44
C ALA A 191 16.64 -2.46 12.21
N LEU A 192 17.58 -2.86 13.07
CA LEU A 192 18.26 -1.96 14.00
C LEU A 192 19.75 -1.87 13.66
N ILE A 193 20.22 -0.64 13.40
CA ILE A 193 21.59 -0.39 12.94
C ILE A 193 22.37 0.34 14.04
N TYR A 194 23.45 -0.27 14.54
CA TYR A 194 24.22 0.19 15.71
C TYR A 194 23.34 0.76 16.84
N PRO A 195 22.28 0.04 17.26
CA PRO A 195 21.26 0.58 18.13
C PRO A 195 21.77 0.85 19.55
N VAL A 196 21.31 1.94 20.14
CA VAL A 196 21.21 2.00 21.60
C VAL A 196 20.13 0.98 22.02
N VAL A 197 20.36 0.24 23.09
CA VAL A 197 19.43 -0.79 23.59
C VAL A 197 19.25 -0.67 25.09
N THR A 198 20.35 -0.69 25.85
CA THR A 198 20.29 -0.74 27.31
C THR A 198 20.42 0.65 27.93
N MET A 199 19.62 0.89 28.97
CA MET A 199 19.73 2.07 29.84
C MET A 199 20.49 1.77 31.13
N GLU A 200 20.87 0.50 31.34
CA GLU A 200 21.64 0.05 32.49
C GLU A 200 23.10 0.54 32.43
N ASP A 201 23.68 0.72 33.61
CA ASP A 201 25.09 1.08 33.72
C ASP A 201 26.01 0.01 33.10
N SER A 202 27.26 0.38 32.80
CA SER A 202 28.29 -0.37 32.05
C SER A 202 28.23 -0.24 30.52
N PHE A 203 27.05 -0.27 29.89
CA PHE A 203 26.94 -0.21 28.42
C PHE A 203 25.98 0.87 27.89
N VAL A 204 25.44 1.70 28.77
CA VAL A 204 24.55 2.81 28.42
C VAL A 204 25.23 3.84 27.51
N HIS A 205 24.51 4.26 26.48
CA HIS A 205 24.80 5.53 25.79
C HIS A 205 24.29 6.71 26.65
N LYS A 206 25.18 7.26 27.49
CA LYS A 206 24.83 8.26 28.53
C LYS A 206 24.02 9.45 27.99
N GLY A 207 24.36 9.95 26.79
CA GLY A 207 23.66 11.07 26.18
C GLY A 207 22.19 10.76 25.89
N SER A 208 21.89 9.57 25.36
CA SER A 208 20.52 9.13 25.10
C SER A 208 19.73 8.94 26.38
N ARG A 209 20.33 8.33 27.41
CA ARG A 209 19.66 8.17 28.71
C ARG A 209 19.31 9.53 29.32
N ARG A 210 20.26 10.46 29.31
CA ARG A 210 20.05 11.83 29.82
C ARG A 210 18.98 12.57 29.02
N ALA A 211 18.97 12.45 27.70
CA ALA A 211 17.94 13.07 26.86
C ALA A 211 16.53 12.53 27.14
N LEU A 212 16.40 11.24 27.48
CA LEU A 212 15.09 10.64 27.78
C LEU A 212 14.58 10.97 29.18
N PHE A 213 15.47 11.04 30.18
CA PHE A 213 15.07 11.05 31.60
C PHE A 213 15.65 12.19 32.44
N GLY A 214 16.53 13.02 31.87
CA GLY A 214 17.33 13.98 32.62
C GLY A 214 18.45 13.31 33.43
N ASP A 215 18.90 13.99 34.49
CA ASP A 215 20.09 13.58 35.26
C ASP A 215 19.82 12.47 36.28
N ASN A 216 18.56 12.25 36.66
CA ASN A 216 18.16 11.32 37.73
C ASN A 216 17.04 10.38 37.26
N PRO A 217 17.31 9.44 36.34
CA PRO A 217 16.32 8.44 35.92
C PRO A 217 15.92 7.52 37.08
N THR A 218 14.64 7.15 37.15
CA THR A 218 14.19 6.15 38.13
C THR A 218 14.59 4.72 37.70
N PRO A 219 14.70 3.76 38.63
CA PRO A 219 14.95 2.37 38.27
C PRO A 219 13.90 1.79 37.30
N GLU A 220 12.63 2.19 37.43
CA GLU A 220 11.54 1.73 36.57
C GLU A 220 11.71 2.26 35.14
N GLN A 221 12.13 3.53 34.98
CA GLN A 221 12.44 4.11 33.68
C GLN A 221 13.61 3.41 33.00
N ILE A 222 14.67 3.11 33.76
CA ILE A 222 15.82 2.32 33.27
C ILE A 222 15.35 0.93 32.85
N GLN A 223 14.59 0.24 33.70
CA GLN A 223 14.09 -1.10 33.41
C GLN A 223 13.21 -1.14 32.15
N LEU A 224 12.31 -0.17 32.01
CA LEU A 224 11.33 -0.11 30.93
C LEU A 224 12.00 0.16 29.58
N LEU A 225 12.97 1.07 29.52
CA LEU A 225 13.67 1.41 28.28
C LEU A 225 15.01 0.68 28.10
N SER A 226 15.36 -0.29 28.95
CA SER A 226 16.33 -1.33 28.60
C SER A 226 15.63 -2.40 27.77
N ILE A 227 15.74 -2.30 26.45
CA ILE A 227 14.87 -3.06 25.53
C ILE A 227 15.12 -4.56 25.54
N GLU A 228 16.32 -5.01 25.91
CA GLU A 228 16.61 -6.43 26.14
C GLU A 228 15.70 -7.05 27.22
N ASN A 229 15.22 -6.24 28.18
CA ASN A 229 14.33 -6.68 29.25
C ASN A 229 12.86 -6.74 28.80
N GLN A 230 12.51 -6.17 27.65
CA GLN A 230 11.14 -6.07 27.13
C GLN A 230 10.83 -7.13 26.06
N VAL A 231 11.79 -7.97 25.71
CA VAL A 231 11.62 -9.01 24.69
C VAL A 231 10.67 -10.12 25.17
N ARG A 232 9.72 -10.47 24.31
CA ARG A 232 8.73 -11.53 24.51
C ARG A 232 8.52 -12.32 23.21
N SER A 233 7.95 -13.53 23.33
CA SER A 233 7.85 -14.48 22.21
C SER A 233 7.01 -14.00 21.02
N ASN A 234 6.14 -13.01 21.22
CA ASN A 234 5.31 -12.40 20.16
C ASN A 234 5.92 -11.12 19.57
N CYS A 235 7.15 -10.75 19.94
CA CYS A 235 7.92 -9.75 19.21
C CYS A 235 8.10 -10.14 17.73
N PRO A 236 8.21 -9.18 16.81
CA PRO A 236 8.46 -9.47 15.41
C PRO A 236 9.90 -9.98 15.20
N PRO A 237 10.26 -10.49 14.01
CA PRO A 237 11.65 -10.81 13.69
C PRO A 237 12.56 -9.57 13.67
N PHE A 238 13.82 -9.75 14.04
CA PHE A 238 14.82 -8.68 14.09
C PHE A 238 15.99 -8.91 13.13
N PHE A 239 16.49 -7.81 12.56
CA PHE A 239 17.78 -7.72 11.89
C PHE A 239 18.65 -6.71 12.64
N LEU A 240 19.86 -7.09 13.03
CA LEU A 240 20.76 -6.27 13.83
C LEU A 240 22.09 -6.06 13.11
N VAL A 241 22.59 -4.84 13.13
CA VAL A 241 23.94 -4.49 12.67
C VAL A 241 24.70 -3.82 13.81
N ALA A 242 25.94 -4.22 14.05
CA ALA A 242 26.82 -3.53 15.00
C ALA A 242 28.28 -3.64 14.60
N THR A 243 29.14 -2.81 15.20
CA THR A 243 30.58 -2.87 15.00
C THR A 243 31.30 -2.93 16.34
N MET A 244 32.40 -3.69 16.40
CA MET A 244 33.29 -3.77 17.57
C MET A 244 34.10 -2.48 17.77
N ALA A 245 34.25 -1.68 16.72
CA ALA A 245 34.97 -0.41 16.74
C ALA A 245 34.09 0.77 17.19
N ASP A 246 32.81 0.55 17.47
CA ASP A 246 31.91 1.59 17.98
C ASP A 246 32.27 1.95 19.43
N LYS A 247 32.81 3.15 19.62
CA LYS A 247 33.16 3.70 20.94
C LYS A 247 32.06 4.56 21.55
N SER A 248 30.97 4.82 20.82
CA SER A 248 29.85 5.64 21.31
C SER A 248 28.76 4.74 21.89
N VAL A 249 28.35 3.73 21.13
CA VAL A 249 27.36 2.74 21.56
C VAL A 249 28.05 1.37 21.59
N PRO A 250 28.43 0.88 22.79
CA PRO A 250 29.13 -0.39 22.90
C PRO A 250 28.34 -1.53 22.25
N VAL A 251 29.05 -2.43 21.57
CA VAL A 251 28.48 -3.58 20.83
C VAL A 251 27.60 -4.47 21.71
N GLU A 252 27.81 -4.44 23.02
CA GLU A 252 27.03 -5.13 24.05
C GLU A 252 25.55 -4.77 24.01
N ASN A 253 25.18 -3.58 23.55
CA ASN A 253 23.78 -3.21 23.31
C ASN A 253 23.10 -4.22 22.36
N SER A 254 23.70 -4.45 21.19
CA SER A 254 23.18 -5.39 20.20
C SER A 254 23.31 -6.85 20.66
N LEU A 255 24.41 -7.22 21.33
CA LEU A 255 24.61 -8.59 21.82
C LEU A 255 23.58 -8.97 22.88
N ARG A 256 23.29 -8.07 23.83
CA ARG A 256 22.26 -8.30 24.87
C ARG A 256 20.89 -8.45 24.26
N LEU A 257 20.51 -7.60 23.31
CA LEU A 257 19.24 -7.72 22.61
C LEU A 257 19.14 -9.03 21.82
N TYR A 258 20.17 -9.39 21.07
CA TYR A 258 20.20 -10.64 20.32
C TYR A 258 20.06 -11.85 21.23
N GLN A 259 20.75 -11.87 22.37
CA GLN A 259 20.62 -12.94 23.36
C GLN A 259 19.21 -13.01 23.95
N ALA A 260 18.59 -11.87 24.26
CA ALA A 260 17.21 -11.83 24.75
C ALA A 260 16.21 -12.37 23.72
N LEU A 261 16.36 -11.99 22.44
CA LEU A 261 15.55 -12.50 21.32
C LEU A 261 15.69 -14.02 21.19
N ARG A 262 16.92 -14.53 21.19
CA ARG A 262 17.20 -15.97 21.17
C ARG A 262 16.57 -16.71 22.34
N ASN A 263 16.70 -16.18 23.56
CA ASN A 263 16.12 -16.79 24.76
C ASN A 263 14.59 -16.86 24.73
N LYS A 264 13.92 -15.98 23.98
CA LYS A 264 12.46 -15.96 23.81
C LYS A 264 11.98 -16.65 22.54
N GLY A 265 12.88 -17.25 21.76
CA GLY A 265 12.54 -17.93 20.50
C GLY A 265 12.12 -16.97 19.37
N VAL A 266 12.46 -15.68 19.48
CA VAL A 266 12.15 -14.69 18.45
C VAL A 266 13.20 -14.81 17.33
N PRO A 267 12.79 -14.96 16.06
CA PRO A 267 13.74 -15.00 14.95
C PRO A 267 14.58 -13.73 14.89
N ALA A 268 15.90 -13.88 14.87
CA ALA A 268 16.83 -12.75 14.82
C ALA A 268 18.05 -13.09 13.97
N GLU A 269 18.43 -12.15 13.11
CA GLU A 269 19.68 -12.17 12.35
C GLU A 269 20.57 -11.01 12.84
N MET A 270 21.86 -11.27 13.03
CA MET A 270 22.81 -10.27 13.52
C MET A 270 24.11 -10.32 12.74
N HIS A 271 24.55 -9.15 12.27
CA HIS A 271 25.84 -8.94 11.62
C HIS A 271 26.71 -8.03 12.49
N THR A 272 27.84 -8.56 12.96
CA THR A 272 28.85 -7.80 13.71
C THR A 272 30.13 -7.66 12.93
N TYR A 273 30.66 -6.45 12.83
CA TYR A 273 31.88 -6.17 12.08
C TYR A 273 33.03 -5.68 12.97
N ALA A 274 34.27 -5.94 12.58
CA ALA A 274 35.44 -5.52 13.36
C ALA A 274 35.76 -4.02 13.24
N ALA A 275 35.42 -3.39 12.12
CA ALA A 275 35.79 -2.01 11.79
C ALA A 275 34.57 -1.12 11.48
N GLY A 276 34.77 0.19 11.53
CA GLY A 276 33.74 1.22 11.32
C GLY A 276 33.23 1.82 12.63
N GLY A 277 33.38 3.14 12.79
CA GLY A 277 32.92 3.87 13.97
C GLY A 277 31.40 4.06 14.01
N HIS A 278 30.92 4.69 15.09
CA HIS A 278 29.51 5.00 15.27
C HIS A 278 28.98 5.86 14.11
N GLY A 279 27.89 5.42 13.47
CA GLY A 279 27.30 6.16 12.34
C GLY A 279 28.05 6.07 11.00
N ASP A 280 29.25 5.48 10.97
CA ASP A 280 30.07 5.35 9.75
C ASP A 280 29.80 4.04 8.98
N SER A 281 28.75 3.32 9.35
CA SER A 281 28.47 1.97 8.85
C SER A 281 28.30 1.86 7.33
N ARG A 282 28.08 2.97 6.60
CA ARG A 282 27.97 2.99 5.13
C ARG A 282 29.17 3.66 4.43
N ASN A 283 30.21 4.04 5.17
CA ASN A 283 31.43 4.57 4.56
C ASN A 283 32.14 3.43 3.81
N PRO A 284 32.32 3.51 2.47
CA PRO A 284 32.96 2.46 1.68
C PRO A 284 34.39 2.11 2.14
N GLN A 285 35.07 3.04 2.82
CA GLN A 285 36.40 2.80 3.39
C GLN A 285 36.41 1.78 4.53
N ASN A 286 35.24 1.49 5.13
CA ASN A 286 35.08 0.50 6.21
C ASN A 286 34.86 -0.93 5.70
N GLY A 287 35.02 -1.19 4.39
CA GLY A 287 35.00 -2.54 3.82
C GLY A 287 33.65 -3.25 4.03
N PRO A 288 33.60 -4.50 4.54
CA PRO A 288 32.37 -5.27 4.71
C PRO A 288 31.30 -4.57 5.55
N THR A 289 31.68 -3.72 6.50
CA THR A 289 30.74 -2.94 7.30
C THR A 289 29.82 -2.10 6.40
N ALA A 290 30.37 -1.50 5.34
CA ALA A 290 29.64 -0.68 4.37
C ALA A 290 28.52 -1.43 3.64
N ARG A 291 28.58 -2.76 3.62
CA ARG A 291 27.72 -3.65 2.83
C ARG A 291 26.58 -4.28 3.65
N TRP A 292 26.39 -3.87 4.90
CA TRP A 292 25.23 -4.30 5.68
C TRP A 292 23.87 -4.07 4.97
N PRO A 293 23.66 -3.05 4.12
CA PRO A 293 22.38 -2.89 3.41
C PRO A 293 22.06 -4.09 2.50
N GLU A 294 23.08 -4.71 1.90
CA GLU A 294 22.91 -5.92 1.09
C GLU A 294 22.45 -7.10 1.95
N ARG A 295 23.00 -7.25 3.16
CA ARG A 295 22.58 -8.27 4.12
C ARG A 295 21.14 -8.06 4.61
N CYS A 296 20.77 -6.80 4.82
CA CYS A 296 19.39 -6.47 5.17
C CYS A 296 18.44 -6.81 4.02
N GLU A 297 18.81 -6.50 2.77
CA GLU A 297 18.01 -6.89 1.59
C GLU A 297 17.86 -8.42 1.49
N GLU A 298 18.94 -9.18 1.64
CA GLU A 298 18.92 -10.65 1.63
C GLU A 298 17.96 -11.19 2.70
N TRP A 299 18.05 -10.67 3.93
CA TRP A 299 17.15 -11.02 5.02
C TRP A 299 15.69 -10.66 4.72
N LEU A 300 15.42 -9.47 4.17
CA LEU A 300 14.07 -9.05 3.81
C LEU A 300 13.48 -9.92 2.69
N ARG A 301 14.30 -10.38 1.73
CA ARG A 301 13.89 -11.33 0.67
C ARG A 301 13.63 -12.72 1.24
N PHE A 302 14.51 -13.22 2.10
CA PHE A 302 14.38 -14.53 2.74
C PHE A 302 13.07 -14.65 3.54
N ASN A 303 12.68 -13.56 4.21
CA ASN A 303 11.42 -13.48 4.95
C ASN A 303 10.21 -13.11 4.06
N ASN A 304 10.36 -13.17 2.74
CA ASN A 304 9.32 -12.89 1.74
C ASN A 304 8.72 -11.49 1.78
N TRP A 305 9.35 -10.50 2.44
CA TRP A 305 8.83 -9.13 2.46
C TRP A 305 9.06 -8.42 1.12
N LEU A 306 10.19 -8.63 0.45
CA LEU A 306 10.51 -7.97 -0.83
C LEU A 306 10.10 -8.75 -2.08
N THR A 307 9.52 -9.93 -1.92
CA THR A 307 8.93 -10.68 -3.02
C THR A 307 7.53 -10.11 -3.23
N PRO A 308 7.22 -9.46 -4.38
CA PRO A 308 5.84 -9.19 -4.74
C PRO A 308 5.10 -10.52 -4.71
N GLU A 309 3.92 -10.57 -4.07
CA GLU A 309 3.11 -11.79 -4.09
C GLU A 309 2.86 -12.15 -5.56
N VAL A 310 3.44 -13.25 -6.04
CA VAL A 310 3.14 -13.76 -7.37
C VAL A 310 1.73 -14.29 -7.26
N HIS A 311 0.78 -13.60 -7.89
CA HIS A 311 -0.59 -14.07 -8.00
C HIS A 311 -0.55 -15.50 -8.58
N ASP A 312 -1.02 -16.48 -7.80
CA ASP A 312 -0.91 -17.88 -8.18
C ASP A 312 -1.96 -18.25 -9.23
N PHE A 313 -1.61 -18.04 -10.49
CA PHE A 313 -2.45 -18.40 -11.63
C PHE A 313 -2.66 -19.93 -11.74
N THR A 314 -1.79 -20.75 -11.14
CA THR A 314 -1.85 -22.21 -11.29
C THR A 314 -3.12 -22.81 -10.69
N ARG A 315 -3.74 -22.10 -9.74
CA ARG A 315 -5.02 -22.47 -9.11
C ARG A 315 -6.14 -22.74 -10.12
N TRP A 316 -6.17 -22.04 -11.25
CA TRP A 316 -7.24 -22.18 -12.25
C TRP A 316 -6.86 -23.02 -13.45
N GLU A 317 -5.60 -23.44 -13.59
CA GLU A 317 -5.11 -24.14 -14.79
C GLU A 317 -6.00 -25.32 -15.21
N LYS A 318 -6.43 -26.13 -14.25
CA LYS A 318 -7.33 -27.25 -14.52
C LYS A 318 -8.67 -26.79 -15.12
N GLU A 319 -9.27 -25.72 -14.60
CA GLU A 319 -10.56 -25.19 -15.09
C GLU A 319 -10.38 -24.56 -16.48
N ILE A 320 -9.25 -23.87 -16.71
CA ILE A 320 -8.89 -23.26 -18.01
C ILE A 320 -8.69 -24.34 -19.08
N SER A 321 -7.90 -25.38 -18.79
CA SER A 321 -7.67 -26.47 -19.74
C SER A 321 -8.94 -27.21 -20.14
N ILE A 322 -9.92 -27.34 -19.24
CA ILE A 322 -11.23 -27.93 -19.56
C ILE A 322 -11.98 -27.06 -20.57
N MET A 323 -11.95 -25.73 -20.43
CA MET A 323 -12.58 -24.81 -21.39
C MET A 323 -11.91 -24.89 -22.76
N GLU A 324 -10.57 -24.90 -22.80
CA GLU A 324 -9.81 -25.03 -24.04
C GLU A 324 -10.11 -26.35 -24.77
N GLU A 325 -10.23 -27.46 -24.04
CA GLU A 325 -10.56 -28.75 -24.65
C GLU A 325 -11.99 -28.77 -25.18
N SER A 326 -12.94 -28.19 -24.44
CA SER A 326 -14.33 -28.01 -24.90
C SER A 326 -14.41 -27.17 -26.19
N ASP A 327 -13.49 -26.23 -26.40
CA ASP A 327 -13.44 -25.39 -27.60
C ASP A 327 -12.92 -26.13 -28.83
N LYS A 328 -12.09 -27.16 -28.64
CA LYS A 328 -11.65 -28.01 -29.76
C LYS A 328 -12.77 -28.89 -30.28
N THR A 329 -13.66 -29.33 -29.38
CA THR A 329 -14.76 -30.25 -29.72
C THR A 329 -16.03 -29.55 -30.17
N ASN A 330 -16.20 -28.26 -29.87
CA ASN A 330 -17.40 -27.49 -30.19
C ASN A 330 -17.06 -26.28 -31.08
N ALA A 331 -17.66 -26.21 -32.28
CA ALA A 331 -17.48 -25.06 -33.15
C ALA A 331 -18.06 -23.79 -32.49
N GLN A 332 -17.18 -22.88 -32.05
CA GLN A 332 -17.62 -21.66 -31.39
C GLN A 332 -18.15 -20.63 -32.41
N PRO A 333 -19.28 -19.96 -32.12
CA PRO A 333 -19.88 -19.02 -33.04
C PRO A 333 -19.01 -17.77 -33.21
N LYS A 334 -18.66 -17.43 -34.46
CA LYS A 334 -17.92 -16.21 -34.79
C LYS A 334 -18.73 -14.97 -34.37
N GLY A 335 -18.10 -14.03 -33.68
CA GLY A 335 -18.74 -12.77 -33.25
C GLY A 335 -19.65 -12.89 -32.02
N ALA A 336 -19.49 -13.94 -31.22
CA ALA A 336 -20.22 -14.13 -29.97
C ALA A 336 -19.95 -13.03 -28.93
N ALA A 337 -20.90 -12.85 -28.02
CA ALA A 337 -20.72 -12.09 -26.79
C ALA A 337 -20.06 -12.99 -25.73
N LEU A 338 -18.84 -12.64 -25.31
CA LEU A 338 -18.07 -13.43 -24.37
C LEU A 338 -18.25 -12.90 -22.96
N PHE A 339 -18.73 -13.73 -22.05
CA PHE A 339 -18.87 -13.42 -20.62
C PHE A 339 -17.69 -14.01 -19.86
N ILE A 340 -16.94 -13.19 -19.12
CA ILE A 340 -15.74 -13.61 -18.37
C ILE A 340 -15.77 -13.06 -16.94
N GLY A 341 -15.10 -13.75 -16.03
CA GLY A 341 -14.86 -13.29 -14.67
C GLY A 341 -15.14 -14.38 -13.66
N SER A 342 -15.70 -13.97 -12.53
CA SER A 342 -15.77 -14.79 -11.33
C SER A 342 -16.94 -15.79 -11.31
N SER A 343 -17.20 -16.36 -10.14
CA SER A 343 -18.24 -17.36 -9.88
C SER A 343 -19.63 -16.95 -10.37
N THR A 344 -19.98 -15.65 -10.37
CA THR A 344 -21.28 -15.24 -10.92
C THR A 344 -21.40 -15.56 -12.41
N ILE A 345 -20.36 -15.32 -13.20
CA ILE A 345 -20.39 -15.69 -14.62
C ILE A 345 -20.36 -17.22 -14.75
N ARG A 346 -19.49 -17.90 -14.00
CA ARG A 346 -19.37 -19.37 -14.02
C ARG A 346 -20.68 -20.10 -13.71
N MET A 347 -21.46 -19.53 -12.79
CA MET A 347 -22.71 -20.11 -12.29
C MET A 347 -23.94 -19.64 -13.06
N TRP A 348 -23.79 -18.78 -14.08
CA TRP A 348 -24.88 -18.37 -14.97
C TRP A 348 -25.26 -19.51 -15.93
N LYS A 349 -25.91 -20.55 -15.41
CA LYS A 349 -26.24 -21.77 -16.18
C LYS A 349 -27.28 -21.52 -17.27
N SER A 350 -28.11 -20.50 -17.11
CA SER A 350 -29.13 -20.08 -18.08
C SER A 350 -28.62 -19.12 -19.16
N LEU A 351 -27.32 -18.82 -19.24
CA LEU A 351 -26.79 -17.72 -20.07
C LEU A 351 -27.26 -17.79 -21.54
N ALA A 352 -27.23 -18.97 -22.16
CA ALA A 352 -27.66 -19.14 -23.55
C ALA A 352 -29.19 -18.99 -23.72
N GLN A 353 -29.97 -19.48 -22.75
CA GLN A 353 -31.42 -19.34 -22.72
C GLN A 353 -31.84 -17.88 -22.47
N ASP A 354 -31.05 -17.16 -21.68
CA ASP A 354 -31.28 -15.75 -21.38
C ASP A 354 -31.01 -14.86 -22.58
N PHE A 355 -30.11 -15.26 -23.50
CA PHE A 355 -29.77 -14.49 -24.69
C PHE A 355 -29.93 -15.30 -26.00
N PRO A 356 -31.15 -15.76 -26.34
CA PRO A 356 -31.36 -16.73 -27.43
C PRO A 356 -31.08 -16.15 -28.84
N GLN A 357 -31.02 -14.83 -28.98
CA GLN A 357 -30.77 -14.13 -30.25
C GLN A 357 -29.29 -13.79 -30.46
N THR A 358 -28.45 -14.01 -29.46
CA THR A 358 -27.03 -13.67 -29.51
C THR A 358 -26.22 -14.89 -29.11
N PRO A 359 -25.33 -15.40 -29.98
CA PRO A 359 -24.41 -16.43 -29.54
C PRO A 359 -23.56 -15.92 -28.37
N VAL A 360 -23.56 -16.66 -27.26
CA VAL A 360 -22.85 -16.30 -26.03
C VAL A 360 -21.83 -17.37 -25.66
N ILE A 361 -20.72 -16.93 -25.08
CA ILE A 361 -19.66 -17.81 -24.59
C ILE A 361 -19.46 -17.54 -23.10
N ASN A 362 -19.47 -18.59 -22.28
CA ASN A 362 -19.19 -18.49 -20.84
C ASN A 362 -17.72 -18.86 -20.55
N ARG A 363 -16.96 -17.90 -20.03
CA ARG A 363 -15.57 -18.01 -19.58
C ARG A 363 -15.44 -17.60 -18.11
N GLY A 364 -16.47 -17.86 -17.31
CA GLY A 364 -16.40 -17.65 -15.87
C GLY A 364 -15.69 -18.80 -15.18
N PHE A 365 -14.81 -18.49 -14.24
CA PHE A 365 -14.10 -19.47 -13.41
C PHE A 365 -14.08 -19.04 -11.94
N GLY A 366 -14.09 -20.01 -11.03
CA GLY A 366 -14.53 -19.80 -9.65
C GLY A 366 -13.51 -19.04 -8.80
N GLY A 367 -13.96 -18.02 -8.05
CA GLY A 367 -13.09 -17.30 -7.12
C GLY A 367 -12.01 -16.43 -7.77
N SER A 368 -12.11 -16.18 -9.08
CA SER A 368 -11.13 -15.38 -9.81
C SER A 368 -11.19 -13.89 -9.49
N GLU A 369 -10.03 -13.26 -9.67
CA GLU A 369 -9.76 -11.84 -9.65
C GLU A 369 -9.66 -11.29 -11.08
N ILE A 370 -9.63 -9.95 -11.24
CA ILE A 370 -9.51 -9.34 -12.58
C ILE A 370 -8.19 -9.73 -13.25
N VAL A 371 -7.10 -9.80 -12.48
CA VAL A 371 -5.77 -10.19 -12.97
C VAL A 371 -5.76 -11.58 -13.62
N ASP A 372 -6.63 -12.49 -13.19
CA ASP A 372 -6.74 -13.82 -13.81
C ASP A 372 -7.37 -13.75 -15.19
N SER A 373 -8.40 -12.93 -15.33
CA SER A 373 -9.05 -12.70 -16.63
C SER A 373 -8.07 -12.08 -17.62
N THR A 374 -7.18 -11.20 -17.13
CA THR A 374 -6.10 -10.61 -17.93
C THR A 374 -5.03 -11.64 -18.28
N HIS A 375 -4.58 -12.44 -17.31
CA HIS A 375 -3.56 -13.46 -17.49
C HIS A 375 -3.98 -14.51 -18.52
N PHE A 376 -5.20 -15.04 -18.39
CA PHE A 376 -5.73 -16.08 -19.28
C PHE A 376 -6.36 -15.53 -20.57
N ALA A 377 -6.24 -14.23 -20.89
CA ALA A 377 -6.86 -13.62 -22.07
C ALA A 377 -6.44 -14.31 -23.39
N GLU A 378 -5.17 -14.71 -23.52
CA GLU A 378 -4.64 -15.45 -24.67
C GLU A 378 -5.35 -16.80 -24.90
N ARG A 379 -5.85 -17.40 -23.83
CA ARG A 379 -6.43 -18.75 -23.83
C ARG A 379 -7.96 -18.71 -23.85
N LEU A 380 -8.55 -17.74 -23.17
CA LEU A 380 -10.01 -17.67 -23.00
C LEU A 380 -10.71 -16.64 -23.87
N ILE A 381 -10.02 -15.59 -24.34
CA ILE A 381 -10.66 -14.47 -25.03
C ILE A 381 -10.26 -14.44 -26.50
N PHE A 382 -8.96 -14.33 -26.76
CA PHE A 382 -8.44 -14.07 -28.10
C PHE A 382 -8.73 -15.18 -29.13
N PRO A 383 -8.78 -16.47 -28.75
CA PRO A 383 -9.18 -17.52 -29.68
C PRO A 383 -10.60 -17.34 -30.25
N HIS A 384 -11.47 -16.60 -29.56
CA HIS A 384 -12.85 -16.35 -30.00
C HIS A 384 -13.05 -15.02 -30.74
N ALA A 385 -12.06 -14.12 -30.70
CA ALA A 385 -12.14 -12.76 -31.26
C ALA A 385 -13.53 -12.09 -31.04
N PRO A 386 -14.01 -11.99 -29.79
CA PRO A 386 -15.38 -11.57 -29.51
C PRO A 386 -15.61 -10.10 -29.90
N LYS A 387 -16.80 -9.78 -30.40
CA LYS A 387 -17.21 -8.39 -30.65
C LYS A 387 -17.53 -7.65 -29.36
N GLN A 388 -18.01 -8.38 -28.36
CA GLN A 388 -18.33 -7.84 -27.04
C GLN A 388 -17.78 -8.77 -25.95
N ILE A 389 -17.19 -8.18 -24.93
CA ILE A 389 -16.79 -8.86 -23.69
C ILE A 389 -17.63 -8.29 -22.56
N PHE A 390 -18.23 -9.16 -21.76
CA PHE A 390 -18.95 -8.85 -20.54
C PHE A 390 -18.14 -9.37 -19.36
N ILE A 391 -17.43 -8.46 -18.68
CA ILE A 391 -16.59 -8.82 -17.54
C ILE A 391 -17.32 -8.54 -16.22
N ARG A 392 -17.34 -9.55 -15.32
CA ARG A 392 -17.78 -9.40 -13.92
C ARG A 392 -16.78 -10.04 -12.96
N ALA A 393 -15.85 -9.24 -12.46
CA ALA A 393 -14.86 -9.58 -11.44
C ALA A 393 -14.53 -8.31 -10.62
N GLY A 394 -13.76 -8.44 -9.54
CA GLY A 394 -13.46 -7.34 -8.61
C GLY A 394 -13.95 -7.59 -7.17
N GLY A 395 -15.05 -8.34 -7.02
CA GLY A 395 -15.59 -8.63 -5.69
C GLY A 395 -14.71 -9.58 -4.86
N ASN A 396 -14.02 -10.53 -5.51
CA ASN A 396 -13.06 -11.40 -4.84
C ASN A 396 -11.77 -10.65 -4.50
N ASP A 397 -11.34 -9.77 -5.40
CA ASP A 397 -10.17 -8.91 -5.25
C ASP A 397 -10.30 -8.04 -3.99
N LEU A 398 -11.46 -7.39 -3.81
CA LEU A 398 -11.77 -6.60 -2.62
C LEU A 398 -11.79 -7.47 -1.35
N HIS A 399 -12.35 -8.67 -1.44
CA HIS A 399 -12.41 -9.62 -0.34
C HIS A 399 -11.02 -10.19 0.03
N ALA A 400 -10.14 -10.35 -0.96
CA ALA A 400 -8.73 -10.73 -0.78
C ALA A 400 -7.87 -9.58 -0.21
N GLY A 401 -8.45 -8.39 -0.04
CA GLY A 401 -7.82 -7.26 0.64
C GLY A 401 -7.35 -6.12 -0.27
N LYS A 402 -7.48 -6.24 -1.61
CA LYS A 402 -7.09 -5.17 -2.54
C LYS A 402 -7.97 -3.93 -2.37
N SER A 403 -7.39 -2.73 -2.40
CA SER A 403 -8.16 -1.49 -2.39
C SER A 403 -8.98 -1.31 -3.68
N PRO A 404 -10.07 -0.52 -3.69
CA PRO A 404 -10.78 -0.18 -4.92
C PRO A 404 -9.86 0.36 -6.02
N ASP A 405 -8.85 1.17 -5.68
CA ASP A 405 -7.86 1.69 -6.63
C ASP A 405 -6.99 0.58 -7.27
N GLN A 406 -6.57 -0.42 -6.49
CA GLN A 406 -5.81 -1.57 -7.00
C GLN A 406 -6.67 -2.39 -7.97
N VAL A 407 -7.90 -2.71 -7.60
CA VAL A 407 -8.83 -3.45 -8.47
C VAL A 407 -9.17 -2.66 -9.73
N PHE A 408 -9.31 -1.34 -9.61
CA PHE A 408 -9.52 -0.46 -10.75
C PHE A 408 -8.29 -0.38 -11.67
N ALA A 409 -7.07 -0.42 -11.13
CA ALA A 409 -5.86 -0.55 -11.92
C ALA A 409 -5.83 -1.87 -12.69
N ASP A 410 -6.15 -2.99 -12.04
CA ASP A 410 -6.26 -4.31 -12.68
C ASP A 410 -7.28 -4.30 -13.84
N PHE A 411 -8.40 -3.58 -13.67
CA PHE A 411 -9.39 -3.40 -14.75
C PHE A 411 -8.86 -2.58 -15.92
N LYS A 412 -8.11 -1.51 -15.68
CA LYS A 412 -7.47 -0.74 -16.77
C LYS A 412 -6.47 -1.61 -17.54
N ASP A 413 -5.72 -2.46 -16.85
CA ASP A 413 -4.77 -3.38 -17.47
C ASP A 413 -5.48 -4.45 -18.30
N PHE A 414 -6.60 -4.98 -17.81
CA PHE A 414 -7.48 -5.85 -18.59
C PHE A 414 -7.92 -5.18 -19.90
N VAL A 415 -8.44 -3.94 -19.81
CA VAL A 415 -8.87 -3.16 -20.99
C VAL A 415 -7.72 -2.95 -21.96
N ALA A 416 -6.55 -2.53 -21.46
CA ALA A 416 -5.37 -2.31 -22.29
C ALA A 416 -4.93 -3.59 -23.00
N ARG A 417 -4.87 -4.73 -22.28
CA ARG A 417 -4.48 -6.03 -22.83
C ARG A 417 -5.43 -6.49 -23.93
N VAL A 418 -6.74 -6.34 -23.73
CA VAL A 418 -7.74 -6.70 -24.73
C VAL A 418 -7.64 -5.79 -25.94
N HIS A 419 -7.67 -4.47 -25.77
CA HIS A 419 -7.66 -3.52 -26.89
C HIS A 419 -6.34 -3.49 -27.67
N ALA A 420 -5.22 -3.90 -27.06
CA ALA A 420 -3.97 -4.09 -27.78
C ALA A 420 -4.06 -5.20 -28.85
N ARG A 421 -4.88 -6.23 -28.61
CA ARG A 421 -5.05 -7.36 -29.54
C ARG A 421 -6.33 -7.25 -30.38
N LEU A 422 -7.39 -6.72 -29.80
CA LEU A 422 -8.73 -6.60 -30.36
C LEU A 422 -9.25 -5.16 -30.19
N PRO A 423 -8.76 -4.19 -30.97
CA PRO A 423 -9.03 -2.76 -30.77
C PRO A 423 -10.51 -2.37 -30.94
N GLU A 424 -11.27 -3.16 -31.70
CA GLU A 424 -12.69 -2.89 -31.98
C GLU A 424 -13.66 -3.57 -31.00
N THR A 425 -13.16 -4.43 -30.11
CA THR A 425 -14.00 -5.15 -29.15
C THR A 425 -14.58 -4.20 -28.12
N GLU A 426 -15.90 -4.23 -27.92
CA GLU A 426 -16.56 -3.50 -26.84
C GLU A 426 -16.41 -4.27 -25.52
N ILE A 427 -15.89 -3.61 -24.48
CA ILE A 427 -15.76 -4.17 -23.13
C ILE A 427 -16.87 -3.58 -22.26
N ASN A 428 -17.76 -4.42 -21.76
CA ASN A 428 -18.86 -4.10 -20.88
C ASN A 428 -18.51 -4.60 -19.46
N PHE A 429 -18.22 -3.66 -18.55
CA PHE A 429 -18.07 -4.00 -17.13
C PHE A 429 -19.45 -4.11 -16.49
N ILE A 430 -19.80 -5.30 -16.03
CA ILE A 430 -21.00 -5.53 -15.24
C ILE A 430 -20.65 -5.18 -13.79
N SER A 431 -21.28 -4.13 -13.26
CA SER A 431 -20.98 -3.63 -11.92
C SER A 431 -21.11 -4.72 -10.84
N LEU A 432 -20.38 -4.58 -9.74
CA LEU A 432 -20.57 -5.44 -8.58
C LEU A 432 -21.93 -5.16 -7.95
N SER A 433 -22.58 -6.21 -7.46
CA SER A 433 -23.87 -6.15 -6.76
C SER A 433 -23.63 -6.60 -5.31
N PRO A 434 -23.89 -5.75 -4.30
CA PRO A 434 -23.69 -6.12 -2.90
C PRO A 434 -24.49 -7.36 -2.53
N SER A 435 -23.88 -8.27 -1.79
CA SER A 435 -24.51 -9.48 -1.28
C SER A 435 -24.71 -9.41 0.23
N VAL A 436 -25.56 -10.28 0.76
CA VAL A 436 -25.74 -10.41 2.22
C VAL A 436 -24.44 -10.88 2.87
N ALA A 437 -23.72 -11.82 2.26
CA ALA A 437 -22.47 -12.37 2.80
C ALA A 437 -21.30 -11.37 2.79
N ARG A 438 -21.28 -10.43 1.83
CA ARG A 438 -20.23 -9.41 1.67
C ARG A 438 -20.75 -7.98 1.88
N TRP A 439 -21.71 -7.82 2.78
CA TRP A 439 -22.24 -6.49 3.09
C TRP A 439 -21.20 -5.50 3.65
N PRO A 440 -20.25 -5.92 4.51
CA PRO A 440 -19.18 -5.03 4.96
C PRO A 440 -18.33 -4.43 3.83
N GLU A 441 -18.24 -5.12 2.68
CA GLU A 441 -17.49 -4.67 1.50
C GLU A 441 -18.30 -3.73 0.58
N ALA A 442 -19.61 -3.55 0.81
CA ALA A 442 -20.50 -2.82 -0.10
C ALA A 442 -20.06 -1.38 -0.40
N ALA A 443 -19.45 -0.69 0.57
CA ALA A 443 -18.90 0.66 0.34
C ALA A 443 -17.71 0.64 -0.64
N ARG A 444 -16.84 -0.37 -0.53
CA ARG A 444 -15.68 -0.55 -1.42
C ARG A 444 -16.14 -0.98 -2.83
N GLU A 445 -17.15 -1.85 -2.92
CA GLU A 445 -17.77 -2.20 -4.20
C GLU A 445 -18.40 -0.99 -4.89
N ARG A 446 -19.13 -0.14 -4.16
CA ARG A 446 -19.67 1.12 -4.69
C ARG A 446 -18.57 2.06 -5.17
N SER A 447 -17.46 2.17 -4.43
CA SER A 447 -16.30 2.96 -4.84
C SER A 447 -15.71 2.46 -6.16
N LEU A 448 -15.44 1.16 -6.27
CA LEU A 448 -14.93 0.54 -7.50
C LEU A 448 -15.88 0.74 -8.68
N ASN A 449 -17.18 0.51 -8.47
CA ASN A 449 -18.22 0.72 -9.47
C ASN A 449 -18.21 2.17 -9.98
N GLY A 450 -18.08 3.16 -9.08
CA GLY A 450 -17.96 4.57 -9.44
C GLY A 450 -16.73 4.86 -10.29
N MET A 451 -15.56 4.36 -9.89
CA MET A 451 -14.30 4.52 -10.63
C MET A 451 -14.40 3.94 -12.05
N VAL A 452 -14.97 2.73 -12.20
CA VAL A 452 -15.13 2.10 -13.51
C VAL A 452 -16.16 2.84 -14.36
N ALA A 453 -17.26 3.31 -13.76
CA ALA A 453 -18.26 4.12 -14.44
C ALA A 453 -17.68 5.44 -14.98
N ASP A 454 -16.86 6.12 -14.18
CA ASP A 454 -16.18 7.35 -14.59
C ASP A 454 -15.13 7.09 -15.66
N PHE A 455 -14.35 6.01 -15.55
CA PHE A 455 -13.37 5.62 -16.57
C PHE A 455 -14.01 5.29 -17.93
N ALA A 456 -15.19 4.68 -17.92
CA ALA A 456 -15.92 4.38 -19.14
C ALA A 456 -16.40 5.67 -19.86
N LYS A 457 -16.57 6.79 -19.14
CA LYS A 457 -16.91 8.09 -19.77
C LYS A 457 -15.75 8.52 -20.68
N GLY A 458 -16.07 8.84 -21.93
CA GLY A 458 -15.08 9.24 -22.93
C GLY A 458 -14.32 8.09 -23.59
N LYS A 459 -14.62 6.83 -23.26
CA LYS A 459 -14.05 5.66 -23.96
C LYS A 459 -15.09 5.08 -24.93
N PRO A 460 -14.84 5.08 -26.26
CA PRO A 460 -15.84 4.63 -27.23
C PRO A 460 -16.18 3.14 -27.10
N ARG A 461 -15.19 2.32 -26.71
CA ARG A 461 -15.27 0.85 -26.64
C ARG A 461 -15.26 0.28 -25.22
N VAL A 462 -15.40 1.10 -24.18
CA VAL A 462 -15.55 0.65 -22.79
C VAL A 462 -16.88 1.15 -22.27
N LYS A 463 -17.71 0.26 -21.74
CA LYS A 463 -19.06 0.54 -21.22
C LYS A 463 -19.18 0.05 -19.79
N TYR A 464 -19.95 0.79 -19.02
CA TYR A 464 -20.34 0.42 -17.67
C TYR A 464 -21.82 0.02 -17.66
N LEU A 465 -22.12 -1.15 -17.11
CA LEU A 465 -23.48 -1.67 -16.96
C LEU A 465 -23.82 -1.70 -15.47
N ASN A 466 -24.69 -0.78 -15.05
CA ASN A 466 -25.14 -0.72 -13.68
C ASN A 466 -26.15 -1.85 -13.39
N VAL A 467 -25.75 -2.79 -12.55
CA VAL A 467 -26.56 -3.87 -11.96
C VAL A 467 -26.46 -3.87 -10.43
N ALA A 468 -25.85 -2.84 -9.83
CA ALA A 468 -25.55 -2.82 -8.40
C ALA A 468 -26.81 -2.80 -7.53
N ASP A 469 -27.90 -2.25 -8.06
CA ASP A 469 -29.20 -2.14 -7.43
C ASP A 469 -30.07 -3.40 -7.57
N VAL A 470 -29.71 -4.34 -8.46
CA VAL A 470 -30.47 -5.60 -8.65
C VAL A 470 -30.61 -6.38 -7.35
N SER A 471 -29.58 -6.34 -6.50
CA SER A 471 -29.55 -7.05 -5.24
C SER A 471 -30.09 -6.25 -4.05
N LEU A 472 -30.59 -5.03 -4.26
CA LEU A 472 -30.98 -4.11 -3.18
C LEU A 472 -32.49 -3.87 -3.16
N ASP A 473 -33.04 -3.68 -1.97
CA ASP A 473 -34.43 -3.25 -1.76
C ASP A 473 -34.57 -1.71 -1.86
N ALA A 474 -35.78 -1.20 -1.66
CA ALA A 474 -36.06 0.24 -1.71
C ALA A 474 -35.32 1.05 -0.61
N ASN A 475 -34.85 0.40 0.45
CA ASN A 475 -34.06 1.01 1.52
C ASN A 475 -32.55 0.89 1.29
N GLY A 476 -32.14 0.32 0.15
CA GLY A 476 -30.75 0.07 -0.18
C GLY A 476 -30.11 -1.09 0.60
N GLN A 477 -30.91 -1.99 1.19
CA GLN A 477 -30.43 -3.19 1.88
C GLN A 477 -30.41 -4.41 0.96
N PRO A 478 -29.51 -5.39 1.17
CA PRO A 478 -29.49 -6.61 0.37
C PRO A 478 -30.79 -7.40 0.48
N ARG A 479 -31.29 -7.89 -0.66
CA ARG A 479 -32.47 -8.75 -0.80
C ARG A 479 -32.09 -10.23 -0.60
N PRO A 480 -32.29 -10.83 0.59
CA PRO A 480 -31.77 -12.16 0.88
C PRO A 480 -32.41 -13.26 0.02
N GLU A 481 -33.64 -13.04 -0.44
CA GLU A 481 -34.41 -13.96 -1.28
C GLU A 481 -33.85 -14.12 -2.69
N LEU A 482 -32.89 -13.28 -3.11
CA LEU A 482 -32.23 -13.39 -4.42
C LEU A 482 -30.97 -14.26 -4.40
N PHE A 483 -30.54 -14.74 -3.23
CA PHE A 483 -29.31 -15.50 -3.06
C PHE A 483 -29.59 -16.97 -2.74
N ILE A 484 -28.64 -17.84 -3.07
CA ILE A 484 -28.63 -19.22 -2.58
C ILE A 484 -28.18 -19.26 -1.11
N SER A 485 -28.08 -20.46 -0.52
CA SER A 485 -27.78 -20.66 0.91
C SER A 485 -26.48 -20.02 1.38
N ASP A 486 -25.51 -19.79 0.49
CA ASP A 486 -24.24 -19.12 0.81
C ASP A 486 -24.37 -17.60 0.96
N LYS A 487 -25.55 -17.02 0.67
CA LYS A 487 -25.84 -15.60 0.79
C LYS A 487 -24.94 -14.69 -0.06
N LEU A 488 -24.23 -15.26 -1.04
CA LEU A 488 -23.27 -14.60 -1.91
C LEU A 488 -23.68 -14.70 -3.38
N HIS A 489 -24.06 -15.89 -3.85
CA HIS A 489 -24.39 -16.11 -5.25
C HIS A 489 -25.89 -16.02 -5.50
N PHE A 490 -26.26 -15.49 -6.66
CA PHE A 490 -27.66 -15.38 -7.06
C PHE A 490 -28.31 -16.75 -7.24
N ASN A 491 -29.58 -16.85 -6.86
CA ASN A 491 -30.45 -17.95 -7.27
C ASN A 491 -31.05 -17.66 -8.66
N ALA A 492 -31.99 -18.51 -9.11
CA ALA A 492 -32.61 -18.38 -10.43
C ALA A 492 -33.29 -17.01 -10.65
N GLU A 493 -33.98 -16.47 -9.64
CA GLU A 493 -34.64 -15.15 -9.76
C GLU A 493 -33.61 -14.02 -9.79
N GLY A 494 -32.54 -14.11 -8.99
CA GLY A 494 -31.43 -13.14 -9.07
C GLY A 494 -30.75 -13.12 -10.44
N TYR A 495 -30.54 -14.29 -11.06
CA TYR A 495 -30.01 -14.37 -12.43
C TYR A 495 -30.97 -13.82 -13.49
N LYS A 496 -32.28 -14.01 -13.32
CA LYS A 496 -33.29 -13.45 -14.22
C LYS A 496 -33.24 -11.92 -14.21
N LEU A 497 -33.20 -11.30 -13.03
CA LEU A 497 -33.07 -9.83 -12.91
C LEU A 497 -31.74 -9.32 -13.47
N LEU A 498 -30.65 -10.04 -13.24
CA LEU A 498 -29.36 -9.73 -13.85
C LEU A 498 -29.43 -9.79 -15.39
N ALA A 499 -30.06 -10.83 -15.93
CA ALA A 499 -30.26 -11.00 -17.37
C ALA A 499 -31.06 -9.85 -17.98
N GLU A 500 -32.16 -9.45 -17.34
CA GLU A 500 -32.99 -8.32 -17.78
C GLU A 500 -32.18 -7.03 -17.92
N ARG A 501 -31.27 -6.75 -16.96
CA ARG A 501 -30.44 -5.53 -16.99
C ARG A 501 -29.31 -5.59 -18.01
N VAL A 502 -28.76 -6.78 -18.28
CA VAL A 502 -27.65 -6.97 -19.22
C VAL A 502 -28.13 -7.07 -20.68
N ARG A 503 -29.34 -7.58 -20.92
CA ARG A 503 -29.92 -7.83 -22.26
C ARG A 503 -29.81 -6.66 -23.25
N PRO A 504 -30.11 -5.40 -22.89
CA PRO A 504 -30.01 -4.29 -23.84
C PRO A 504 -28.59 -4.06 -24.37
N ALA A 505 -27.56 -4.38 -23.57
CA ALA A 505 -26.17 -4.23 -23.99
C ALA A 505 -25.73 -5.36 -24.92
N VAL A 506 -26.17 -6.60 -24.66
CA VAL A 506 -25.88 -7.77 -25.51
C VAL A 506 -26.48 -7.61 -26.92
N GLN A 507 -27.60 -6.90 -27.05
CA GLN A 507 -28.28 -6.70 -28.32
C GLN A 507 -27.74 -5.50 -29.13
N ARG A 508 -26.88 -4.64 -28.54
CA ARG A 508 -26.50 -3.34 -29.12
C ARG A 508 -25.58 -3.45 -30.35
N VAL A 509 -24.70 -4.44 -30.38
CA VAL A 509 -23.63 -4.57 -31.41
C VAL A 509 -24.04 -5.50 -32.56
N GLN A 510 -25.32 -5.89 -32.61
CA GLN A 510 -25.91 -6.66 -33.71
C GLN A 510 -26.48 -5.78 -34.84
N LYS A 511 -26.65 -4.48 -34.61
CA LYS A 511 -26.92 -3.47 -35.64
C LYS A 511 -25.63 -2.79 -36.02
#